data_AF-A0A255Z9M5-F1
#
_entry.id   AF-A0A255Z9M5-F1
#
_cell.length_a   1.000
_cell.length_b   1.000
_cell.length_c   1.000
_cell.angle_alpha   90.00
_cell.angle_beta   90.00
_cell.angle_gamma   90.00
#
_symmetry.space_group_name_H-M   'P 1'
#
loop_
_entity.id
_entity.type
_entity.pdbx_description
1 polymer ?
#
loop_
_entity_poly.entity_id
_entity_poly.type
_entity_poly.pdbx_seq_one_letter_code
_entity_poly.pdbx_strand_id
1 'polypeptide(L)' 'MTETTIESDKLPAAVEAFVLRWGDLGGQWGVNRSVAQIQALLLLSDRPLTAEEIAEKLGMARSNVSIGAQS' A
#
# COMPACT_ATOMS: atom_id res chain seq x y z
N MET A 1 4.20 -25.36 -17.32
CA MET A 1 5.29 -24.37 -17.37
C MET A 1 4.73 -23.14 -18.07
N THR A 2 4.30 -22.14 -17.30
CA THR A 2 3.99 -20.81 -17.82
C THR A 2 4.69 -19.83 -16.88
N GLU A 3 5.95 -19.57 -17.22
CA GLU A 3 6.69 -18.40 -16.73
C GLU A 3 5.89 -17.16 -17.11
N THR A 4 5.37 -16.46 -16.10
CA THR A 4 4.92 -15.07 -16.26
C THR A 4 6.00 -14.20 -15.65
N THR A 5 7.04 -13.94 -16.43
CA THR A 5 7.98 -12.84 -16.16
C THR A 5 7.44 -11.59 -16.87
N ILE A 6 7.76 -10.40 -16.35
CA ILE A 6 7.50 -9.02 -16.85
C ILE A 6 6.22 -8.42 -16.20
N GLU A 7 6.19 -7.33 -15.41
CA GLU A 7 7.04 -6.12 -15.33
C GLU A 7 6.81 -5.32 -14.02
N SER A 8 7.92 -4.87 -13.42
CA SER A 8 8.14 -3.56 -12.76
C SER A 8 7.06 -3.02 -11.79
N ASP A 9 7.31 -3.25 -10.49
CA ASP A 9 7.21 -2.35 -9.32
C ASP A 9 5.93 -1.50 -9.04
N LYS A 10 5.02 -1.37 -9.99
CA LYS A 10 3.78 -0.60 -9.86
C LYS A 10 2.60 -1.49 -9.54
N LEU A 11 1.73 -0.97 -8.68
CA LEU A 11 0.46 -1.62 -8.35
C LEU A 11 -0.41 -1.72 -9.61
N PRO A 12 -1.16 -2.83 -9.78
CA PRO A 12 -2.21 -2.87 -10.79
C PRO A 12 -3.16 -1.69 -10.61
N ALA A 13 -3.61 -1.06 -11.70
CA ALA A 13 -4.42 0.17 -11.65
C ALA A 13 -5.68 0.05 -10.76
N ALA A 14 -6.30 -1.14 -10.71
CA ALA A 14 -7.44 -1.40 -9.83
C ALA A 14 -7.05 -1.39 -8.34
N VAL A 15 -5.88 -1.94 -8.00
CA VAL A 15 -5.33 -1.96 -6.65
C VAL A 15 -4.92 -0.56 -6.22
N GLU A 16 -4.23 0.18 -7.10
CA GLU A 16 -3.86 1.58 -6.85
C GLU A 16 -5.11 2.44 -6.58
N ALA A 17 -6.13 2.35 -7.44
CA ALA A 17 -7.38 3.08 -7.24
C ALA A 17 -8.09 2.71 -5.93
N PHE A 18 -8.10 1.41 -5.57
CA PHE A 18 -8.65 0.95 -4.31
C PHE A 18 -7.89 1.55 -3.12
N VAL A 19 -6.56 1.46 -3.11
CA VAL A 19 -5.70 1.97 -2.05
C VAL A 19 -5.89 3.49 -1.88
N LEU A 20 -5.92 4.24 -2.98
CA LEU A 20 -6.14 5.69 -2.94
C LEU A 20 -7.51 6.04 -2.33
N ARG A 21 -8.59 5.40 -2.82
CA ARG A 21 -9.95 5.62 -2.30
C ARG A 21 -10.09 5.24 -0.84
N TRP A 22 -9.49 4.12 -0.44
CA TRP A 22 -9.49 3.69 0.95
C TRP A 22 -8.74 4.68 1.85
N GLY A 23 -7.62 5.23 1.37
CA GLY A 23 -6.90 6.32 2.04
C GLY A 23 -7.77 7.55 2.26
N ASP A 24 -8.52 7.96 1.24
CA ASP A 24 -9.41 9.12 1.31
C ASP A 24 -10.59 8.88 2.27
N LEU A 25 -11.18 7.67 2.27
CA LEU A 25 -12.21 7.26 3.23
C LEU A 25 -11.67 7.23 4.66
N GLY A 26 -10.46 6.70 4.87
CA GLY A 26 -9.81 6.72 6.18
C GLY A 26 -9.66 8.14 6.73
N GLY A 27 -9.28 9.09 5.87
CA GLY A 27 -9.23 10.51 6.22
C GLY A 27 -10.58 11.08 6.68
N GLN A 28 -11.70 10.65 6.08
CA GLN A 28 -13.04 11.06 6.50
C GLN A 28 -13.44 10.52 7.88
N TRP A 29 -12.84 9.41 8.32
CA TRP A 29 -13.07 8.82 9.63
C TRP A 29 -12.04 9.23 10.70
N GLY A 30 -11.12 10.15 10.36
CA GLY A 30 -10.07 10.60 11.28
C GLY A 30 -8.85 9.67 11.36
N VAL A 31 -8.74 8.70 10.45
CA VAL A 31 -7.55 7.85 10.31
C VAL A 31 -6.52 8.54 9.42
N ASN A 32 -5.24 8.43 9.75
CA ASN A 32 -4.18 8.96 8.91
C ASN A 32 -4.21 8.31 7.51
N ARG A 33 -4.18 9.12 6.45
CA ARG A 33 -4.22 8.65 5.05
C ARG A 33 -3.18 7.56 4.77
N SER A 34 -1.96 7.73 5.24
CA SER A 34 -0.88 6.77 5.03
C SER A 34 -1.17 5.45 5.74
N VAL A 35 -1.67 5.49 6.98
CA VAL A 35 -2.08 4.27 7.72
C VAL A 35 -3.17 3.52 6.97
N ALA A 36 -4.19 4.23 6.51
CA ALA A 36 -5.28 3.64 5.74
C ALA A 36 -4.75 3.00 4.43
N GLN A 37 -3.87 3.68 3.69
CA GLN A 37 -3.28 3.14 2.46
C GLN A 37 -2.40 1.90 2.72
N ILE A 38 -1.63 1.89 3.81
CA ILE A 38 -0.84 0.71 4.22
C ILE A 38 -1.77 -0.47 4.53
N GLN A 39 -2.84 -0.24 5.28
CA GLN A 39 -3.86 -1.27 5.58
C GLN A 39 -4.51 -1.80 4.30
N ALA A 40 -4.89 -0.92 3.37
CA ALA A 40 -5.48 -1.31 2.08
C ALA A 40 -4.53 -2.19 1.25
N LEU A 41 -3.25 -1.82 1.20
CA LEU A 41 -2.23 -2.60 0.49
C LEU A 41 -2.05 -3.98 1.13
N LEU A 42 -1.91 -4.04 2.45
CA LEU A 42 -1.74 -5.29 3.19
C LEU A 42 -2.96 -6.21 3.06
N LEU A 43 -4.17 -5.66 3.05
CA LEU A 43 -5.41 -6.42 2.86
C LEU A 43 -5.46 -7.13 1.50
N LEU A 44 -4.91 -6.52 0.46
CA LEU A 44 -4.86 -7.07 -0.89
C LEU A 44 -3.61 -7.90 -1.18
N SER A 45 -2.65 -7.90 -0.26
CA SER A 45 -1.39 -8.63 -0.44
C SER A 45 -1.57 -10.10 -0.13
N ASP A 46 -1.12 -10.94 -1.05
CA ASP A 46 -1.12 -12.41 -0.92
C ASP A 46 -0.03 -12.93 0.02
N ARG A 47 0.97 -12.09 0.30
CA ARG A 47 2.08 -12.36 1.22
C ARG A 47 2.36 -11.17 2.13
N PRO A 48 3.04 -11.39 3.27
CA PRO A 48 3.60 -10.31 4.06
C PRO A 48 4.53 -9.43 3.22
N LEU A 49 4.44 -8.12 3.40
CA LEU A 49 5.30 -7.12 2.78
C LEU A 49 6.22 -6.48 3.82
N THR A 50 7.46 -6.17 3.42
CA THR A 50 8.37 -5.38 4.26
C THR A 50 8.04 -3.89 4.21
N ALA A 51 8.59 -3.12 5.15
CA ALA A 51 8.38 -1.67 5.17
C ALA A 51 8.94 -0.98 3.90
N GLU A 52 10.04 -1.52 3.36
CA GLU A 52 10.63 -1.07 2.10
C GLU A 52 9.69 -1.32 0.92
N GLU A 53 9.12 -2.53 0.81
CA GLU A 53 8.20 -2.89 -0.26
C GLU A 53 6.91 -2.04 -0.22
N ILE A 54 6.41 -1.75 0.99
CA ILE A 54 5.25 -0.87 1.19
C ILE A 54 5.59 0.57 0.76
N ALA A 55 6.76 1.07 1.15
CA ALA A 55 7.22 2.42 0.80
C ALA A 55 7.34 2.59 -0.72
N GLU A 56 7.95 1.61 -1.38
CA GLU A 56 8.14 1.57 -2.84
C GLU A 56 6.79 1.52 -3.56
N LYS A 57 5.92 0.56 -3.21
CA LYS A 57 4.60 0.39 -3.85
C LYS A 57 3.64 1.56 -3.67
N LEU A 58 3.72 2.28 -2.54
CA LEU A 58 2.86 3.43 -2.26
C LEU A 58 3.52 4.77 -2.59
N GLY A 59 4.77 4.79 -3.08
CA GLY A 59 5.51 6.01 -3.37
C GLY A 59 5.71 6.92 -2.15
N MET A 60 5.79 6.34 -0.95
CA MET A 60 5.94 7.08 0.31
C MET A 60 7.33 6.90 0.91
N ALA A 61 7.79 7.89 1.67
CA ALA A 61 9.06 7.76 2.40
C ALA A 61 8.94 6.63 3.45
N ARG A 62 9.99 5.79 3.59
CA ARG A 62 10.05 4.69 4.57
C ARG A 62 9.69 5.14 6.00
N SER A 63 10.11 6.35 6.39
CA SER A 63 9.79 6.93 7.70
C SER A 63 8.29 7.11 7.95
N ASN A 64 7.49 7.32 6.89
CA ASN A 64 6.03 7.43 7.00
C ASN A 64 5.37 6.05 7.18
N VAL A 65 5.98 4.98 6.66
CA VAL A 65 5.53 3.60 6.88
C VAL A 65 5.71 3.20 8.35
N SER A 66 6.84 3.57 8.97
CA SER A 66 7.14 3.25 10.37
C SER A 66 6.26 3.97 11.39
N ILE A 67 5.78 5.18 11.07
CA ILE A 67 4.80 5.89 11.92
C ILE A 67 3.43 5.23 11.78
N GLY A 68 3.04 4.86 10.55
CA GLY A 68 1.74 4.24 10.31
C GLY A 68 1.61 2.80 10.82
N ALA A 69 2.72 2.06 10.91
CA ALA A 69 2.75 0.69 11.44
C ALA A 69 2.80 0.62 12.98
N GLN A 70 3.05 1.74 13.67
CA GLN A 70 3.15 1.81 15.14
C GLN A 70 1.89 2.37 15.83
N SER A 71 0.84 2.71 15.09
CA SER A 71 -0.39 3.30 15.64
C SER A 71 -1.56 2.34 15.71
#